data_AF-A0A5U8T1G6-F1
#
_entry.id   AF-A0A5U8T1G6-F1
#
_cell.length_a   1.000
_cell.length_b   1.000
_cell.length_c   1.000
_cell.angle_alpha   90.00
_cell.angle_beta   90.00
_cell.angle_gamma   90.00
#
_symmetry.space_group_name_H-M   'P 1'
#
loop_
_entity.id
_entity.type
_entity.pdbx_description
1 polymer ?
#
loop_
_entity_poly.entity_id
_entity_poly.type
_entity_poly.pdbx_seq_one_letter_code
_entity_poly.pdbx_strand_id
1 'polypeptide(L)'
;MSHGIIVYDDRGNKILDSGKRLGRFVGWHDINPAPVGQFKYSWDHRNLLSMGEIFVWVNPSFWFNHNGWCDCRVENGVIIFEGNLRRNDEQRARETYMRILYGVKS
;
A
#
# COMPACT_ATOMS: atom_id res chain seq x y z
N MET A 1 -3.65 -20.62 -3.80
CA MET A 1 -4.76 -20.44 -2.83
C MET A 1 -4.30 -19.46 -1.77
N SER A 2 -4.99 -18.34 -1.56
CA SER A 2 -4.51 -17.27 -0.66
C SER A 2 -5.40 -17.08 0.55
N HIS A 3 -4.88 -17.60 1.66
CA HIS A 3 -4.88 -17.16 3.06
C HIS A 3 -5.54 -15.79 3.36
N GLY A 4 -6.83 -15.81 3.65
CA GLY A 4 -7.48 -14.85 4.54
C GLY A 4 -7.87 -15.55 5.85
N ILE A 5 -8.15 -14.78 6.90
CA ILE A 5 -8.80 -15.33 8.10
C ILE A 5 -10.25 -15.60 7.73
N ILE A 6 -10.65 -16.87 7.83
CA ILE A 6 -12.04 -17.28 7.72
C ILE A 6 -12.53 -17.63 9.12
N VAL A 7 -13.55 -16.92 9.58
CA VAL A 7 -14.23 -17.20 10.85
C VAL A 7 -15.54 -17.91 10.54
N TYR A 8 -15.76 -19.02 11.22
CA TYR A 8 -16.98 -19.82 11.16
C TYR A 8 -17.74 -19.73 12.48
N ASP A 9 -19.06 -19.85 12.44
CA ASP A 9 -19.86 -20.10 13.64
C ASP A 9 -19.72 -21.57 14.11
N ASP A 10 -20.36 -21.90 15.22
CA ASP A 10 -20.42 -23.25 15.79
C ASP A 10 -21.19 -24.27 14.91
N ARG A 11 -21.95 -23.78 13.93
CA ARG A 11 -22.71 -24.58 12.94
C ARG A 11 -21.95 -24.72 11.62
N GLY A 12 -20.76 -24.15 11.49
CA GLY A 12 -19.95 -24.19 10.27
C GLY A 12 -20.30 -23.14 9.21
N ASN A 13 -21.17 -22.17 9.50
CA ASN A 13 -21.46 -21.07 8.59
C ASN A 13 -20.33 -20.03 8.62
N LYS A 14 -19.95 -19.52 7.45
CA LYS A 14 -18.93 -18.47 7.32
C LYS A 14 -19.49 -17.12 7.82
N ILE A 15 -18.94 -16.60 8.92
CA ILE A 15 -19.30 -15.28 9.48
C ILE A 15 -18.41 -14.17 8.88
N LEU A 16 -17.13 -14.46 8.67
CA LEU A 16 -16.17 -13.49 8.15
C LEU A 16 -15.19 -14.15 7.20
N ASP A 17 -14.93 -13.48 6.08
CA ASP A 17 -13.88 -13.83 5.13
C ASP A 17 -13.07 -12.57 4.87
N SER A 18 -11.93 -12.45 5.55
CA SER A 18 -11.08 -11.26 5.42
C SER A 18 -10.49 -11.14 4.01
N GLY A 19 -10.34 -12.25 3.29
CA GLY A 19 -9.84 -12.25 1.91
C GLY A 19 -10.82 -11.58 0.94
N LYS A 20 -12.13 -11.76 1.13
CA LYS A 20 -13.16 -11.06 0.34
C LYS A 20 -13.34 -9.60 0.74
N ARG A 21 -13.20 -9.26 2.04
CA ARG A 21 -13.42 -7.89 2.53
C ARG A 21 -12.23 -6.96 2.31
N LEU A 22 -11.03 -7.42 2.64
CA LEU A 22 -9.81 -6.61 2.69
C LEU A 22 -8.93 -6.79 1.44
N GLY A 23 -9.24 -7.77 0.58
CA GLY A 23 -8.37 -8.17 -0.52
C GLY A 23 -7.15 -8.95 -0.03
N ARG A 24 -6.34 -9.38 -0.99
CA ARG A 24 -5.12 -10.15 -0.80
C ARG A 24 -3.91 -9.26 -0.97
N PHE A 25 -3.03 -9.23 0.02
CA PHE A 25 -1.70 -8.65 -0.11
C PHE A 25 -0.86 -9.40 -1.17
N VAL A 26 -0.22 -8.66 -2.08
CA VAL A 26 0.57 -9.23 -3.17
C VAL A 26 2.04 -8.83 -3.10
N GLY A 27 2.36 -7.63 -2.63
CA GLY A 27 3.74 -7.18 -2.52
C GLY A 27 3.89 -5.76 -2.02
N TRP A 28 5.11 -5.26 -2.10
CA TRP A 28 5.46 -3.89 -1.71
C TRP A 28 6.62 -3.34 -2.55
N HIS A 29 6.72 -2.01 -2.59
CA HIS A 29 7.84 -1.27 -3.13
C HIS A 29 8.45 -0.38 -2.06
N ASP A 30 9.77 -0.43 -1.92
CA ASP A 30 10.52 0.42 -1.01
C ASP A 30 11.16 1.59 -1.77
N ILE A 31 10.96 2.80 -1.27
CA ILE A 31 11.65 4.02 -1.70
C ILE A 31 12.62 4.39 -0.59
N ASN A 32 13.91 4.15 -0.83
CA ASN A 32 14.97 4.39 0.13
C ASN A 32 16.15 5.10 -0.56
N PRO A 33 16.50 6.34 -0.17
CA PRO A 33 15.87 7.13 0.89
C PRO A 33 14.47 7.63 0.51
N ALA A 34 13.66 7.93 1.52
CA ALA A 34 12.37 8.59 1.37
C ALA A 34 12.56 9.93 0.64
N PRO A 35 11.69 10.23 -0.34
CA PRO A 35 11.89 11.37 -1.23
C PRO A 35 11.69 12.70 -0.49
N VAL A 36 12.45 13.71 -0.93
CA VAL A 36 12.34 15.11 -0.47
C VAL A 36 12.24 15.99 -1.71
N GLY A 37 11.39 17.01 -1.65
CA GLY A 37 10.98 17.80 -2.81
C GLY A 37 9.91 17.09 -3.63
N GLN A 38 9.75 17.52 -4.87
CA GLN A 38 8.78 16.95 -5.81
C GLN A 38 9.27 15.61 -6.36
N PHE A 39 8.41 14.61 -6.40
CA PHE A 39 8.74 13.28 -6.91
C PHE A 39 7.55 12.63 -7.63
N LYS A 40 7.87 11.63 -8.45
CA LYS A 40 6.91 10.74 -9.09
C LYS A 40 7.54 9.38 -9.35
N TYR A 41 6.83 8.33 -8.94
CA TYR A 41 7.19 6.93 -9.16
C TYR A 41 6.02 6.20 -9.83
N SER A 42 6.35 5.20 -10.64
CA SER A 42 5.36 4.31 -11.25
C SER A 42 5.84 2.86 -11.25
N TRP A 43 4.89 1.94 -11.03
CA TRP A 43 5.14 0.51 -11.08
C TRP A 43 4.03 -0.20 -11.86
N ASP A 44 4.43 -0.96 -12.87
CA ASP A 44 3.53 -1.73 -13.72
C ASP A 44 3.16 -3.05 -13.05
N HIS A 45 1.87 -3.23 -12.79
CA HIS A 45 1.27 -4.45 -12.25
C HIS A 45 0.08 -4.90 -13.08
N ARG A 46 0.10 -4.67 -14.39
CA ARG A 46 -0.97 -5.11 -15.30
C ARG A 46 -1.19 -6.62 -15.27
N ASN A 47 -0.17 -7.39 -14.92
CA ASN A 47 -0.27 -8.83 -14.66
C ASN A 47 -1.29 -9.19 -13.55
N LEU A 48 -1.55 -8.27 -12.61
CA LEU A 48 -2.48 -8.47 -11.50
C LEU A 48 -3.94 -8.19 -11.87
N LEU A 49 -4.23 -7.55 -13.00
CA LEU A 49 -5.61 -7.22 -13.41
C LEU A 49 -6.50 -8.46 -13.58
N SER A 50 -5.90 -9.59 -13.95
CA SER A 50 -6.62 -10.88 -14.02
C SER A 50 -7.03 -11.44 -12.65
N MET A 51 -6.50 -10.88 -11.56
CA MET A 51 -6.69 -11.36 -10.19
C MET A 51 -7.64 -10.47 -9.36
N GLY A 52 -8.04 -9.31 -9.87
CA GLY A 52 -8.97 -8.39 -9.19
C GLY A 52 -8.57 -6.91 -9.32
N GLU A 53 -9.32 -6.05 -8.62
CA GLU A 53 -9.02 -4.62 -8.48
C GLU A 53 -7.77 -4.44 -7.61
N ILE A 54 -6.77 -3.69 -8.09
CA ILE A 54 -5.56 -3.41 -7.33
C ILE A 54 -5.85 -2.31 -6.32
N PHE A 55 -5.46 -2.52 -5.06
CA PHE A 55 -5.51 -1.51 -4.01
C PHE A 55 -4.13 -1.30 -3.41
N VAL A 56 -3.90 -0.09 -2.89
CA VAL A 56 -2.59 0.38 -2.41
C VAL A 56 -2.70 1.04 -1.05
N TRP A 57 -1.66 0.93 -0.24
CA TRP A 57 -1.53 1.68 1.00
C TRP A 57 -0.07 2.04 1.30
N VAL A 58 0.15 3.18 1.93
CA VAL A 58 1.48 3.67 2.31
C VAL A 58 1.70 3.37 3.80
N ASN A 59 2.92 2.98 4.19
CA ASN A 59 3.24 2.80 5.60
C ASN A 59 3.03 4.12 6.38
N PRO A 60 2.20 4.13 7.44
CA PRO A 60 1.85 5.38 8.13
C PRO A 60 3.03 5.98 8.91
N SER A 61 4.01 5.13 9.28
CA SER A 61 5.18 5.52 10.06
C SER A 61 6.11 6.52 9.34
N PHE A 62 6.08 6.56 8.01
CA PHE A 62 6.81 7.55 7.22
C PHE A 62 6.38 9.01 7.55
N TRP A 63 5.09 9.23 7.86
CA TRP A 63 4.52 10.56 8.09
C TRP A 63 5.00 11.21 9.39
N PHE A 64 5.58 10.46 10.32
CA PHE A 64 6.18 11.07 11.51
C PHE A 64 7.35 12.00 11.14
N ASN A 65 8.11 11.65 10.09
CA ASN A 65 9.35 12.35 9.74
C ASN A 65 9.21 13.36 8.59
N HIS A 66 8.05 13.43 7.94
CA HIS A 66 7.85 14.25 6.74
C HIS A 66 6.55 15.03 6.78
N ASN A 67 6.62 16.27 6.33
CA ASN A 67 5.47 17.12 6.06
C ASN A 67 5.28 17.25 4.54
N GLY A 68 4.06 17.57 4.10
CA GLY A 68 3.75 17.81 2.69
C GLY A 68 2.53 17.02 2.24
N TRP A 69 2.50 16.69 0.95
CA TRP A 69 1.41 15.92 0.37
C TRP A 69 1.95 14.79 -0.51
N CYS A 70 1.18 13.71 -0.56
CA CYS A 70 1.39 12.58 -1.46
C CYS A 70 0.04 12.15 -2.01
N ASP A 71 0.02 11.72 -3.27
CA ASP A 71 -1.09 11.04 -3.91
C ASP A 71 -0.63 9.64 -4.34
N CYS A 72 -1.47 8.64 -4.08
CA CYS A 72 -1.22 7.26 -4.49
C CYS A 72 -2.48 6.73 -5.17
N ARG A 73 -2.37 6.43 -6.46
CA ARG A 73 -3.48 5.97 -7.28
C ARG A 73 -3.08 4.81 -8.17
N VAL A 74 -4.08 4.09 -8.65
CA VAL A 74 -3.92 3.01 -9.61
C VAL A 74 -4.62 3.42 -10.91
N GLU A 75 -3.89 3.42 -12.01
CA GLU A 75 -4.41 3.69 -13.35
C GLU A 75 -4.10 2.50 -14.26
N ASN A 76 -5.14 1.77 -14.72
CA ASN A 76 -5.01 0.63 -15.63
C ASN A 76 -3.90 -0.38 -15.25
N GLY A 77 -3.87 -0.78 -13.97
CA GLY A 77 -2.88 -1.72 -13.45
C GLY A 77 -1.51 -1.12 -13.12
N VAL A 78 -1.32 0.19 -13.31
CA VAL A 78 -0.09 0.91 -12.95
C VAL A 78 -0.32 1.65 -11.64
N ILE A 79 0.51 1.38 -10.64
CA ILE A 79 0.54 2.18 -9.41
C ILE A 79 1.33 3.44 -9.69
N ILE A 80 0.75 4.60 -9.41
CA ILE A 80 1.39 5.92 -9.53
C ILE A 80 1.43 6.54 -8.14
N PHE A 81 2.64 6.95 -7.74
CA PHE A 81 2.87 7.62 -6.46
C PHE A 81 3.65 8.91 -6.68
N GLU A 82 3.05 10.05 -6.37
CA GLU A 82 3.64 11.36 -6.58
C GLU A 82 3.36 12.28 -5.40
N GLY A 83 4.17 13.32 -5.24
CA GLY A 83 4.03 14.20 -4.11
C GLY A 83 5.09 15.28 -4.04
N ASN A 84 5.01 16.04 -2.95
CA ASN A 84 6.02 17.01 -2.56
C ASN A 84 6.21 16.95 -1.05
N LEU A 85 7.39 16.50 -0.63
CA LEU A 85 7.68 16.23 0.77
C LEU A 85 8.82 17.10 1.28
N ARG A 86 8.77 17.43 2.57
CA ARG A 86 9.83 18.12 3.30
C ARG A 86 10.13 17.31 4.55
N ARG A 87 11.41 17.24 4.92
CA ARG A 87 11.80 16.61 6.19
C ARG A 87 11.36 17.50 7.35
N ASN A 88 10.94 16.87 8.43
CA ASN A 88 10.76 17.55 9.70
C ASN A 88 12.13 17.57 10.42
N ASP A 89 12.78 18.73 10.46
CA ASP A 89 14.13 18.88 11.03
C ASP A 89 14.19 18.62 12.54
N GLU A 90 13.04 18.61 13.22
CA GLU A 90 12.94 18.39 14.67
C GLU A 90 12.93 16.91 15.09
N GLN A 91 12.69 15.97 14.17
CA GLN A 91 12.61 14.54 14.50
C GLN A 91 13.88 13.77 14.07
N ARG A 92 14.68 13.37 15.07
CA ARG A 92 15.81 12.44 14.89
C ARG A 92 15.29 11.04 14.53
N ALA A 93 15.19 10.81 13.22
CA ALA A 93 15.32 9.56 12.47
C ALA A 93 14.88 8.25 13.17
N ARG A 94 13.74 7.70 12.75
CA ARG A 94 13.41 6.28 12.96
C ARG A 94 13.15 5.52 11.66
N GLU A 95 12.58 6.17 10.64
CA GLU A 95 12.40 5.57 9.31
C GLU A 95 12.73 6.60 8.22
N THR A 96 13.75 6.29 7.43
CA THR A 96 14.20 7.09 6.29
C THR A 96 13.75 6.49 4.96
N TYR A 97 12.81 5.54 4.97
CA TYR A 97 12.29 4.90 3.78
C TYR A 97 10.76 4.99 3.78
N MET A 98 10.19 4.85 2.60
CA MET A 98 8.75 4.76 2.41
C MET A 98 8.44 3.42 1.75
N ARG A 99 7.38 2.75 2.21
CA ARG A 99 6.89 1.50 1.66
C ARG A 99 5.49 1.67 1.11
N ILE A 100 5.34 1.38 -0.18
CA ILE A 100 4.05 1.29 -0.87
C ILE A 100 3.67 -0.18 -0.91
N LEU A 101 2.65 -0.56 -0.13
CA LEU A 101 2.11 -1.91 -0.12
C LEU A 101 0.96 -2.00 -1.12
N TYR A 102 0.83 -3.13 -1.80
CA TYR A 102 -0.22 -3.34 -2.78
C TYR A 102 -0.81 -4.75 -2.71
N GLY A 103 -2.08 -4.83 -3.07
CA GLY A 103 -2.86 -6.06 -3.08
C GLY A 103 -3.89 -6.09 -4.19
N VAL A 104 -4.63 -7.19 -4.27
CA VAL A 104 -5.76 -7.37 -5.20
C VAL A 104 -7.03 -7.73 -4.44
N LYS A 105 -8.15 -7.12 -4.79
CA LYS A 105 -9.47 -7.39 -4.22
C LYS A 105 -10.41 -7.89 -5.31
N SER A 106 -11.06 -9.02 -5.05
CA SER A 106 -12.03 -9.69 -5.94
C SER A 106 -13.46 -9.37 -5.55
#